data_AF-A0A4Q8TYK2-F1
#
_entry.id   AF-A0A4Q8TYK2-F1
#
_cell.length_a   1.000
_cell.length_b   1.000
_cell.length_c   1.000
_cell.angle_alpha   90.00
_cell.angle_beta   90.00
_cell.angle_gamma   90.00
#
_symmetry.space_group_name_H-M   'P 1'
#
loop_
_entity.id
_entity.type
_entity.pdbx_description
1 polymer ?
#
loop_
_entity_poly.entity_id
_entity_poly.type
_entity_poly.pdbx_seq_one_letter_code
_entity_poly.pdbx_strand_id
1 'polypeptide(L)' 'MSIDNENRFILVYRKTRLQELIERFNTWSQAKFYLEHNGVDAHDYLTEHDNYKV' A
#
# COMPACT_ATOMS: atom_id res chain seq x y z
N MET A 1 -1.42 -43.73 6.92
CA MET A 1 -2.03 -42.43 6.57
C MET A 1 -0.93 -41.39 6.74
N SER A 2 -0.29 -41.01 5.64
CA SER A 2 0.82 -40.05 5.66
C SER A 2 0.23 -38.67 5.84
N ILE A 3 0.58 -37.98 6.91
CA ILE A 3 0.21 -36.56 7.09
C ILE A 3 1.21 -35.80 6.23
N ASP A 4 0.80 -35.43 5.01
CA ASP A 4 1.55 -34.47 4.21
C ASP A 4 1.61 -33.16 5.00
N ASN A 5 2.80 -32.83 5.52
CA ASN A 5 3.07 -31.55 6.13
C ASN A 5 3.17 -30.50 5.00
N GLU A 6 2.03 -30.06 4.48
CA GLU A 6 1.97 -28.86 3.64
C GLU A 6 2.38 -27.66 4.47
N ASN A 7 3.50 -27.03 4.09
CA ASN A 7 3.95 -25.79 4.68
C ASN A 7 2.94 -24.69 4.37
N ARG A 8 2.24 -24.20 5.39
CA ARG A 8 1.32 -23.07 5.29
C ARG A 8 2.05 -21.81 5.73
N PHE A 9 1.99 -20.77 4.91
CA PHE A 9 2.60 -19.47 5.19
C PHE A 9 1.52 -18.41 5.44
N ILE A 10 1.78 -17.53 6.40
CA ILE A 10 0.96 -16.34 6.65
C ILE A 10 1.86 -15.14 6.38
N LEU A 11 1.51 -14.33 5.37
CA LEU A 11 2.21 -13.10 5.08
C LEU A 11 1.54 -11.95 5.85
N VAL A 12 2.25 -11.42 6.84
CA VAL A 12 1.84 -10.21 7.56
C VAL A 12 2.58 -9.04 6.95
N TYR A 13 1.86 -8.09 6.36
CA TYR A 13 2.43 -6.85 5.85
C TYR A 13 1.52 -5.67 6.20
N ARG A 14 2.13 -4.50 6.33
CA ARG A 14 1.44 -3.23 6.51
C ARG A 14 1.22 -2.58 5.15
N LYS A 15 0.04 -1.99 4.93
CA LYS A 15 -0.20 -1.15 3.75
C LYS A 15 0.60 0.15 3.86
N THR A 16 1.19 0.57 2.75
CA THR A 16 1.76 1.92 2.61
C THR A 16 0.66 2.96 2.61
N ARG A 17 0.97 4.20 2.99
CA ARG A 17 -0.05 5.27 2.95
C ARG A 17 -0.59 5.49 1.54
N LEU A 18 0.23 5.27 0.51
CA LEU A 18 -0.19 5.31 -0.89
C LEU A 18 -1.28 4.28 -1.20
N GLN A 19 -1.11 3.04 -0.75
CA GLN A 19 -2.11 1.97 -0.95
C GLN A 19 -3.41 2.29 -0.23
N GLU A 20 -3.35 2.80 1.00
CA GLU A 20 -4.55 3.23 1.74
C GLU A 20 -5.29 4.37 1.04
N LEU A 21 -4.56 5.31 0.43
CA LEU A 21 -5.16 6.39 -0.35
C LEU A 21 -5.82 5.90 -1.63
N ILE A 22 -5.18 5.00 -2.38
CA ILE A 22 -5.77 4.43 -3.60
C ILE A 22 -7.01 3.60 -3.26
N GLU A 23 -7.02 2.84 -2.16
CA GLU A 23 -8.21 2.12 -1.72
C GLU A 23 -9.35 3.06 -1.33
N ARG A 24 -9.05 4.20 -0.69
CA ARG A 24 -10.06 5.18 -0.29
C ARG A 24 -10.67 5.91 -1.50
N PHE A 25 -9.84 6.28 -2.47
CA PHE A 25 -10.22 7.15 -3.58
C PHE A 25 -10.37 6.42 -4.90
N ASN A 26 -10.16 5.11 -4.96
CA ASN A 26 -10.20 4.21 -6.13
C ASN A 26 -9.17 4.49 -7.24
N THR A 27 -8.73 5.73 -7.43
CA THR A 27 -7.72 6.10 -8.44
C THR A 27 -6.60 6.95 -7.84
N TRP A 28 -5.40 6.82 -8.41
CA TRP A 28 -4.27 7.66 -8.04
C TRP A 28 -4.55 9.15 -8.30
N SER A 29 -5.20 9.49 -9.41
CA SER A 29 -5.52 10.89 -9.73
C SER A 29 -6.42 11.54 -8.69
N GLN A 30 -7.43 10.81 -8.18
CA GLN A 30 -8.32 11.30 -7.12
C GLN A 30 -7.59 11.43 -5.77
N ALA A 31 -6.73 10.47 -5.44
CA ALA A 31 -5.88 10.54 -4.24
C ALA A 31 -4.88 11.71 -4.30
N LYS A 32 -4.23 11.92 -5.45
CA LYS A 32 -3.29 13.01 -5.70
C LYS A 32 -3.98 14.37 -5.56
N PHE A 33 -5.15 14.54 -6.17
CA PHE A 33 -5.95 15.75 -6.02
C PHE A 33 -6.30 16.03 -4.56
N TYR A 34 -6.68 15.00 -3.79
CA TYR A 34 -6.93 15.15 -2.36
C TYR A 34 -5.68 15.62 -1.60
N LEU A 35 -4.50 15.03 -1.85
CA LEU A 35 -3.26 15.44 -1.20
C LEU A 35 -2.88 16.89 -1.53
N GLU A 36 -2.93 17.25 -2.81
CA GLU A 36 -2.61 18.59 -3.28
C GLU A 36 -3.56 19.64 -2.68
N HIS A 37 -4.86 19.32 -2.56
CA HIS A 37 -5.85 20.22 -1.97
C HIS A 37 -5.65 20.41 -0.46
N ASN A 38 -5.01 19.44 0.23
CA ASN A 38 -4.63 19.55 1.63
C ASN A 38 -3.22 20.13 1.84
N GLY A 39 -2.56 20.59 0.77
CA GLY A 39 -1.19 21.14 0.84
C GLY A 39 -0.13 20.10 1.16
N VAL A 40 -0.39 18.82 0.88
CA VAL A 40 0.52 17.70 1.13
C VAL A 40 1.25 17.34 -0.15
N ASP A 41 2.57 17.12 -0.05
CA ASP A 41 3.39 16.64 -1.17
C ASP A 41 3.15 15.15 -1.42
N ALA A 42 2.65 14.82 -2.62
CA ALA A 42 2.42 13.45 -3.07
C ALA A 42 3.73 12.66 -3.29
N HIS A 43 4.87 13.33 -3.46
CA HIS A 43 6.15 12.67 -3.71
C HIS A 43 6.67 11.88 -2.51
N ASP A 44 6.39 12.34 -1.28
CA ASP A 44 6.72 11.64 -0.03
C ASP A 44 6.05 10.26 0.01
N TYR A 45 4.79 10.17 -0.42
CA TYR A 45 4.01 8.93 -0.45
C TYR A 45 4.52 7.95 -1.51
N LEU A 46 4.97 8.44 -2.66
CA LEU A 46 5.57 7.62 -3.71
C LEU A 46 6.92 7.06 -3.24
N THR A 47 7.75 7.92 -2.62
CA THR A 47 9.06 7.53 -2.10
C THR A 47 8.94 6.52 -0.96
N GLU A 48 8.02 6.74 -0.01
CA GLU A 48 7.68 5.75 1.02
C GLU A 48 7.27 4.42 0.41
N HIS A 49 6.38 4.45 -0.59
CA HIS A 49 5.89 3.24 -1.23
C HIS A 49 6.99 2.46 -1.96
N ASP A 50 7.86 3.15 -2.70
CA ASP A 50 8.96 2.53 -3.41
C ASP A 50 10.01 1.94 -2.46
N ASN A 51 10.28 2.61 -1.32
CA ASN A 51 11.16 2.10 -0.28
C ASN A 51 10.58 0.89 0.46
N TYR A 52 9.25 0.75 0.49
CA TYR A 52 8.54 -0.33 1.19
C TYR A 52 8.27 -1.56 0.30
N LYS A 53 8.65 -1.53 -0.99
CA LYS A 53 8.54 -2.72 -1.84
C LYS A 53 9.44 -3.83 -1.31
N VAL A 54 8.80 -4.89 -0.80
CA VAL A 54 9.42 -6.16 -0.36
C VAL A 54 9.82 -7.00 -1.57
#